data_AF-A0A5C5T1R3-F1
#
_entry.id   AF-A0A5C5T1R3-F1
#
_cell.length_a   1.000
_cell.length_b   1.000
_cell.length_c   1.000
_cell.angle_alpha   90.00
_cell.angle_beta   90.00
_cell.angle_gamma   90.00
#
_symmetry.space_group_name_H-M   'P 1'
#
loop_
_entity.id
_entity.type
_entity.pdbx_description
1 polymer ?
#
loop_
_entity_poly.entity_id
_entity_poly.type
_entity_poly.pdbx_seq_one_letter_code
_entity_poly.pdbx_strand_id
1 'polypeptide(L)'
;MKKVVLLSMAAFVTIVIGIIAWAFISPFLNSQSEHRDTEQFIEEKYGIDVEIISTPERDPFVGDSGYRMAPKGREELVFTVEVSVENYATIYRDDYKVVLGTYEARQQVEELMPQIEALGFSAPADREMMSHILKDIRTNEAVRWLVLETETNYETLELAEVEPVKQLLDLQQENGIDINRISLVSKQVEAGFTLELPELDKEDQNVEELHAFIIRKNPYLVDEEMITNSQDAATQAKTDRFRFFNEKDDHWMTCQKVNARSKCISLRATVTFNEGQLSKQNPYLKEDLEAIFGFFEVMEPAPVNVDLLLTDAAWEKDPIYLSSSERESYASTEELIDELLRE
;
A
#
# COMPACT_ATOMS: atom_id res chain seq x y z
N MET A 1 35.27 -36.70 59.61
CA MET A 1 35.33 -35.60 58.62
C MET A 1 34.98 -36.04 57.19
N LYS A 2 35.57 -37.11 56.60
CA LYS A 2 35.29 -37.51 55.21
C LYS A 2 33.82 -37.78 54.86
N LYS A 3 33.04 -38.44 55.73
CA LYS A 3 31.61 -38.75 55.45
C LYS A 3 30.70 -37.52 55.44
N VAL A 4 30.94 -36.55 56.31
CA VAL A 4 30.13 -35.32 56.40
C VAL A 4 30.37 -34.42 55.19
N VAL A 5 31.63 -34.32 54.73
CA VAL A 5 31.99 -33.60 53.51
C VAL A 5 31.44 -34.28 52.25
N LEU A 6 31.44 -35.62 52.21
CA LEU A 6 30.84 -36.36 51.08
C LEU A 6 29.33 -36.17 51.01
N LEU A 7 28.65 -36.19 52.17
CA LEU A 7 27.20 -35.95 52.26
C LEU A 7 26.82 -34.52 51.89
N SER A 8 27.59 -33.52 52.34
CA SER A 8 27.34 -32.12 51.96
C SER A 8 27.58 -31.88 50.46
N MET A 9 28.60 -32.52 49.89
CA MET A 9 28.89 -32.42 48.45
C MET A 9 27.82 -33.13 47.60
N ALA A 10 27.34 -34.29 48.04
CA ALA A 10 26.24 -35.00 47.39
C ALA A 10 24.94 -34.18 47.43
N ALA A 11 24.61 -33.56 48.57
CA ALA A 11 23.43 -32.69 48.72
C ALA A 11 23.52 -31.44 47.81
N PHE A 12 24.69 -30.82 47.70
CA PHE A 12 24.90 -29.68 46.81
C PHE A 12 24.71 -30.07 45.34
N VAL A 13 25.28 -31.21 44.92
CA VAL A 13 25.10 -31.73 43.56
C VAL A 13 23.63 -32.04 43.25
N THR A 14 22.87 -32.57 44.21
CA THR A 14 21.43 -32.84 44.00
C THR A 14 20.62 -31.55 43.84
N ILE A 15 20.93 -30.52 44.63
CA ILE A 15 20.28 -29.20 44.51
C ILE A 15 20.59 -28.55 43.16
N VAL A 16 21.86 -28.59 42.72
CA VAL A 16 22.26 -28.04 41.42
C VAL A 16 21.59 -28.79 40.27
N ILE A 17 21.54 -30.12 40.31
CA ILE A 17 20.81 -30.92 39.32
C ILE A 17 19.31 -30.58 39.34
N GLY A 18 18.71 -30.37 40.52
CA GLY A 18 17.32 -29.95 40.66
C GLY A 18 17.03 -28.59 40.04
N ILE A 19 17.91 -27.61 40.22
CA ILE A 19 17.80 -26.27 39.62
C ILE A 19 17.95 -26.35 38.10
N ILE A 20 18.92 -27.12 37.61
CA ILE A 20 19.12 -27.34 36.17
C ILE A 20 17.87 -28.03 35.59
N ALA A 21 17.40 -29.11 36.20
CA ALA A 21 16.20 -29.82 35.77
C ALA A 21 14.97 -28.90 35.77
N TRP A 22 14.78 -28.07 36.79
CA TRP A 22 13.69 -27.09 36.83
C TRP A 22 13.80 -26.03 35.73
N ALA A 23 15.01 -25.50 35.50
CA ALA A 23 15.27 -24.51 34.45
C ALA A 23 15.04 -25.06 33.03
N PHE A 24 15.26 -26.36 32.80
CA PHE A 24 15.01 -27.00 31.50
C PHE A 24 13.58 -27.54 31.35
N ILE A 25 12.97 -28.06 32.40
CA ILE A 25 11.64 -28.69 32.34
C ILE A 25 10.52 -27.64 32.42
N SER A 26 10.68 -26.58 33.23
CA SER A 26 9.64 -25.56 33.40
C SER A 26 9.27 -24.85 32.09
N PRO A 27 10.21 -24.41 31.23
CA PRO A 27 9.85 -23.78 29.96
C PRO A 27 9.09 -24.74 29.03
N PHE A 28 9.47 -26.03 29.02
CA PHE A 28 8.84 -27.05 28.18
C PHE A 28 7.43 -27.42 28.63
N LEU A 29 7.18 -27.50 29.94
CA LEU A 29 5.83 -27.71 30.47
C LEU A 29 4.95 -26.48 30.23
N ASN A 30 5.50 -25.28 30.42
CA ASN A 30 4.78 -24.04 30.18
C ASN A 30 4.42 -23.84 28.70
N SER A 31 5.30 -24.22 27.76
CA SER A 31 4.99 -24.13 26.32
C SER A 31 3.90 -25.12 25.91
N GLN A 32 3.91 -26.34 26.44
CA GLN A 32 2.85 -27.32 26.16
C GLN A 32 1.48 -26.89 26.71
N SER A 33 1.44 -26.29 27.91
CA SER A 33 0.19 -25.72 28.42
C SER A 33 -0.29 -24.57 27.55
N GLU A 34 0.59 -23.65 27.14
CA GLU A 34 0.23 -22.51 26.29
C GLU A 34 -0.36 -22.98 24.95
N HIS A 35 0.23 -23.99 24.31
CA HIS A 35 -0.32 -24.56 23.06
C HIS A 35 -1.72 -25.11 23.23
N ARG A 36 -1.94 -25.93 24.27
CA ARG A 36 -3.24 -26.55 24.55
C ARG A 36 -4.28 -25.49 24.89
N ASP A 37 -3.92 -24.47 25.66
CA ASP A 37 -4.83 -23.40 26.05
C ASP A 37 -5.22 -22.55 24.82
N THR A 38 -4.29 -22.31 23.89
CA THR A 38 -4.58 -21.62 22.61
C THR A 38 -5.49 -22.46 21.69
N GLU A 39 -5.26 -23.77 21.57
CA GLU A 39 -6.15 -24.66 20.80
C GLU A 39 -7.56 -24.70 21.41
N GLN A 40 -7.65 -24.84 22.74
CA GLN A 40 -8.92 -24.85 23.47
C GLN A 40 -9.67 -23.52 23.32
N PHE A 41 -8.98 -22.38 23.30
CA PHE A 41 -9.60 -21.08 23.05
C PHE A 41 -10.36 -21.06 21.71
N ILE A 42 -9.78 -21.59 20.65
CA ILE A 42 -10.43 -21.65 19.33
C ILE A 42 -11.57 -22.66 19.32
N GLU A 43 -11.39 -23.83 19.92
CA GLU A 43 -12.44 -24.85 20.03
C GLU A 43 -13.66 -24.31 20.80
N GLU A 44 -13.45 -23.64 21.93
CA GLU A 44 -14.54 -23.04 22.73
C GLU A 44 -15.23 -21.89 22.00
N LYS A 45 -14.47 -21.05 21.29
CA LYS A 45 -15.01 -19.84 20.62
C LYS A 45 -15.75 -20.17 19.33
N TYR A 46 -15.26 -21.13 18.55
CA TYR A 46 -15.76 -21.41 17.20
C TYR A 46 -16.32 -22.83 17.01
N GLY A 47 -16.10 -23.73 17.96
CA GLY A 47 -16.55 -25.12 17.85
C GLY A 47 -15.80 -25.93 16.78
N ILE A 48 -14.53 -25.58 16.53
CA ILE A 48 -13.69 -26.22 15.51
C ILE A 48 -12.41 -26.78 16.13
N ASP A 49 -12.02 -27.97 15.68
CA ASP A 49 -10.72 -28.54 16.00
C ASP A 49 -9.64 -27.91 15.12
N VAL A 50 -8.53 -27.49 15.73
CA VAL A 50 -7.41 -26.86 15.04
C VAL A 50 -6.09 -27.59 15.28
N GLU A 51 -5.12 -27.31 14.42
CA GLU A 51 -3.74 -27.73 14.56
C GLU A 51 -2.82 -26.52 14.45
N ILE A 52 -1.80 -26.46 15.33
CA ILE A 52 -0.75 -25.45 15.25
C ILE A 52 0.20 -25.82 14.10
N ILE A 53 0.23 -24.99 13.06
CA ILE A 53 1.12 -25.15 11.91
C ILE A 53 2.52 -24.64 12.25
N SER A 54 2.60 -23.50 12.93
CA SER A 54 3.87 -22.95 13.38
C SER A 54 3.72 -22.12 14.65
N THR A 55 4.73 -22.18 15.49
CA THR A 55 4.89 -21.30 16.64
C THR A 55 5.77 -20.12 16.26
N PRO A 56 5.59 -18.93 16.86
CA PRO A 56 6.41 -17.78 16.54
C PRO A 56 7.84 -18.01 17.01
N GLU A 57 8.83 -17.53 16.25
CA GLU A 57 10.13 -17.23 16.81
C GLU A 57 9.93 -16.09 17.82
N ARG A 58 9.96 -16.42 19.13
CA ARG A 58 9.83 -15.43 20.20
C ARG A 58 10.83 -14.28 20.00
N ASP A 59 10.34 -13.06 19.83
CA ASP A 59 11.14 -11.88 20.15
C ASP A 59 11.31 -11.84 21.68
N PRO A 60 12.53 -11.95 22.24
CA PRO A 60 12.72 -11.95 23.68
C PRO A 60 12.35 -10.62 24.37
N PHE A 61 12.07 -9.56 23.61
CA PHE A 61 11.82 -8.22 24.12
C PHE A 61 10.35 -7.77 24.03
N VAL A 62 9.52 -8.46 23.25
CA VAL A 62 8.09 -8.14 23.07
C VAL A 62 7.30 -9.39 23.44
N GLY A 63 6.56 -9.35 24.55
CA GLY A 63 5.91 -10.51 25.16
C GLY A 63 4.68 -11.07 24.43
N ASP A 64 4.57 -10.83 23.13
CA ASP A 64 3.45 -11.25 22.30
C ASP A 64 3.84 -12.51 21.51
N SER A 65 3.09 -13.59 21.67
CA SER A 65 3.23 -14.83 20.91
C SER A 65 2.07 -14.98 19.93
N GLY A 66 2.36 -14.95 18.62
CA GLY A 66 1.40 -15.26 17.55
C GLY A 66 1.51 -16.70 17.06
N TYR A 67 0.49 -17.53 17.32
CA TYR A 67 0.40 -18.91 16.85
C TYR A 67 -0.28 -18.96 15.48
N ARG A 68 0.32 -19.63 14.49
CA ARG A 68 -0.36 -19.91 13.22
C ARG A 68 -1.06 -21.26 13.31
N MET A 69 -2.35 -21.26 13.04
CA MET A 69 -3.24 -22.40 13.19
C MET A 69 -4.05 -22.62 11.92
N ALA A 70 -4.51 -23.85 11.70
CA ALA A 70 -5.54 -24.16 10.72
C ALA A 70 -6.57 -25.15 11.27
N PRO A 71 -7.84 -25.10 10.83
CA PRO A 71 -8.80 -26.14 11.13
C PRO A 71 -8.35 -27.49 10.56
N LYS A 72 -8.59 -28.57 11.31
CA LYS A 72 -8.24 -29.93 10.86
C LYS A 72 -8.91 -30.26 9.53
N GLY A 73 -8.11 -30.67 8.55
CA GLY A 73 -8.56 -31.00 7.20
C GLY A 73 -8.87 -29.79 6.31
N ARG A 74 -8.49 -28.57 6.73
CA ARG A 74 -8.57 -27.33 5.94
C ARG A 74 -7.28 -26.53 6.07
N GLU A 75 -6.19 -27.09 5.56
CA GLU A 75 -4.85 -26.52 5.64
C GLU A 75 -4.73 -25.16 4.92
N GLU A 76 -5.65 -24.85 4.03
CA GLU A 76 -5.77 -23.59 3.31
C GLU A 76 -6.30 -22.42 4.16
N LEU A 77 -6.92 -22.70 5.31
CA LEU A 77 -7.45 -21.69 6.23
C LEU A 77 -6.47 -21.42 7.37
N VAL A 78 -5.29 -20.87 7.03
CA VAL A 78 -4.28 -20.50 8.03
C VAL A 78 -4.59 -19.15 8.64
N PHE A 79 -4.78 -19.12 9.95
CA PHE A 79 -5.09 -17.93 10.73
C PHE A 79 -4.12 -17.78 11.92
N THR A 80 -4.06 -16.60 12.51
CA THR A 80 -3.16 -16.26 13.61
C THR A 80 -3.95 -16.09 14.91
N VAL A 81 -3.43 -16.64 16.00
CA VAL A 81 -3.89 -16.37 17.36
C VAL A 81 -2.78 -15.65 18.13
N GLU A 82 -3.03 -14.40 18.47
CA GLU A 82 -2.16 -13.60 19.33
C GLU A 82 -2.50 -13.82 20.79
N VAL A 83 -1.47 -14.13 21.58
CA VAL A 83 -1.54 -14.26 23.02
C VAL A 83 -0.73 -13.13 23.64
N SER A 84 -1.39 -12.34 24.46
CA SER A 84 -0.80 -11.18 25.15
C SER A 84 -1.20 -11.17 26.62
N VAL A 85 -0.46 -10.45 27.46
CA VAL A 85 -0.79 -10.28 28.88
C VAL A 85 -1.18 -8.83 29.15
N GLU A 86 -2.44 -8.59 29.49
CA GLU A 86 -2.97 -7.27 29.83
C GLU A 86 -3.52 -7.29 31.26
N ASN A 87 -3.06 -6.37 32.12
CA ASN A 87 -3.51 -6.29 33.52
C ASN A 87 -3.42 -7.63 34.29
N TYR A 88 -2.34 -8.40 34.08
CA TYR A 88 -2.13 -9.73 34.66
C TYR A 88 -3.11 -10.82 34.20
N ALA A 89 -3.90 -10.57 33.15
CA ALA A 89 -4.75 -11.55 32.50
C ALA A 89 -4.18 -11.90 31.12
N THR A 90 -4.19 -13.19 30.78
CA THR A 90 -3.88 -13.65 29.42
C THR A 90 -5.07 -13.35 28.51
N ILE A 91 -4.82 -12.64 27.42
CA ILE A 91 -5.81 -12.26 26.42
C ILE A 91 -5.45 -12.93 25.10
N TYR A 92 -6.43 -13.64 24.55
CA TYR A 92 -6.34 -14.32 23.26
C TYR A 92 -7.12 -13.52 22.21
N ARG A 93 -6.51 -13.28 21.05
CA ARG A 93 -7.11 -12.61 19.90
C ARG A 93 -6.81 -13.43 18.65
N ASP A 94 -7.71 -13.43 17.69
CA ASP A 94 -7.57 -14.22 16.47
C ASP A 94 -8.17 -13.51 15.27
N ASP A 95 -7.60 -13.76 14.10
CA ASP A 95 -8.08 -13.29 12.80
C ASP A 95 -8.89 -14.36 12.03
N TYR A 96 -9.29 -15.47 12.68
CA TYR A 96 -9.97 -16.60 12.02
C TYR A 96 -11.20 -16.17 11.23
N LYS A 97 -12.05 -15.31 11.82
CA LYS A 97 -13.25 -14.79 11.14
C LYS A 97 -12.92 -14.02 9.86
N VAL A 98 -11.81 -13.26 9.89
CA VAL A 98 -11.37 -12.48 8.73
C VAL A 98 -10.90 -13.43 7.64
N VAL A 99 -10.01 -14.36 7.99
CA VAL A 99 -9.48 -15.39 7.09
C VAL A 99 -10.59 -16.22 6.46
N LEU A 100 -11.56 -16.69 7.26
CA LEU A 100 -12.71 -17.44 6.79
C LEU A 100 -13.54 -16.62 5.78
N GLY A 101 -13.88 -15.37 6.11
CA GLY A 101 -14.66 -14.54 5.18
C GLY A 101 -13.91 -14.23 3.89
N THR A 102 -12.58 -14.08 3.93
CA THR A 102 -11.75 -13.91 2.72
C THR A 102 -11.74 -15.18 1.87
N TYR A 103 -11.67 -16.34 2.49
CA TYR A 103 -11.76 -17.62 1.81
C TYR A 103 -13.14 -17.82 1.15
N GLU A 104 -14.21 -17.53 1.87
CA GLU A 104 -15.59 -17.62 1.34
C GLU A 104 -15.80 -16.66 0.17
N ALA A 105 -15.34 -15.41 0.28
CA ALA A 105 -15.39 -14.44 -0.82
C ALA A 105 -14.58 -14.93 -2.02
N ARG A 106 -13.39 -15.51 -1.81
CA ARG A 106 -12.58 -16.11 -2.88
C ARG A 106 -13.34 -17.24 -3.59
N GLN A 107 -13.98 -18.14 -2.85
CA GLN A 107 -14.77 -19.23 -3.46
C GLN A 107 -15.93 -18.69 -4.30
N GLN A 108 -16.64 -17.67 -3.83
CA GLN A 108 -17.71 -17.02 -4.60
C GLN A 108 -17.17 -16.37 -5.89
N VAL A 109 -16.03 -15.69 -5.83
CA VAL A 109 -15.39 -15.13 -7.03
C VAL A 109 -14.96 -16.24 -7.98
N GLU A 110 -14.36 -17.33 -7.49
CA GLU A 110 -13.96 -18.49 -8.28
C GLU A 110 -15.15 -19.12 -9.04
N GLU A 111 -16.31 -19.23 -8.40
CA GLU A 111 -17.55 -19.69 -9.03
C GLU A 111 -18.06 -18.74 -10.13
N LEU A 112 -17.81 -17.43 -9.98
CA LEU A 112 -18.23 -16.38 -10.91
C LEU A 112 -17.18 -16.07 -11.98
N MET A 113 -15.99 -16.69 -11.93
CA MET A 113 -14.92 -16.43 -12.90
C MET A 113 -15.35 -16.54 -14.37
N PRO A 114 -16.18 -17.50 -14.80
CA PRO A 114 -16.63 -17.53 -16.20
C PRO A 114 -17.40 -16.28 -16.64
N GLN A 115 -18.12 -15.63 -15.72
CA GLN A 115 -18.82 -14.38 -15.99
C GLN A 115 -17.85 -13.20 -15.99
N ILE A 116 -16.91 -13.17 -15.03
CA ILE A 116 -15.84 -12.17 -14.94
C ILE A 116 -14.94 -12.20 -16.19
N GLU A 117 -14.62 -13.39 -16.70
CA GLU A 117 -13.89 -13.61 -17.95
C GLU A 117 -14.64 -13.11 -19.18
N ALA A 118 -15.97 -13.25 -19.20
CA ALA A 118 -16.80 -12.70 -20.27
C ALA A 118 -16.80 -11.16 -20.30
N LEU A 119 -16.51 -10.51 -19.17
CA LEU A 119 -16.33 -9.06 -19.07
C LEU A 119 -14.92 -8.60 -19.50
N GLY A 120 -13.99 -9.53 -19.77
CA GLY A 120 -12.61 -9.22 -20.15
C GLY A 120 -11.63 -9.12 -18.98
N PHE A 121 -12.00 -9.64 -17.80
CA PHE A 121 -11.12 -9.73 -16.64
C PHE A 121 -10.72 -11.19 -16.38
N SER A 122 -9.57 -11.41 -15.76
CA SER A 122 -9.06 -12.76 -15.48
C SER A 122 -8.38 -12.82 -14.13
N ALA A 123 -8.26 -14.02 -13.59
CA ALA A 123 -7.49 -14.22 -12.37
C ALA A 123 -6.01 -13.89 -12.64
N PRO A 124 -5.31 -13.28 -11.67
CA PRO A 124 -3.92 -12.94 -11.83
C PRO A 124 -3.03 -14.18 -11.98
N ALA A 125 -1.97 -14.07 -12.80
CA ALA A 125 -1.05 -15.17 -13.04
C ALA A 125 0.07 -15.29 -11.99
N ASP A 126 0.52 -14.15 -11.44
CA ASP A 126 1.74 -14.05 -10.63
C ASP A 126 1.47 -13.66 -9.16
N ARG A 127 0.20 -13.48 -8.78
CA ARG A 127 -0.20 -12.97 -7.46
C ARG A 127 -1.52 -13.59 -7.00
N GLU A 128 -1.83 -13.39 -5.73
CA GLU A 128 -3.08 -13.87 -5.14
C GLU A 128 -4.27 -13.04 -5.64
N MET A 129 -5.32 -13.71 -6.11
CA MET A 129 -6.55 -13.06 -6.60
C MET A 129 -7.33 -12.37 -5.46
N MET A 130 -7.32 -12.95 -4.26
CA MET A 130 -8.07 -12.44 -3.12
C MET A 130 -7.16 -12.38 -1.91
N SER A 131 -7.00 -11.21 -1.31
CA SER A 131 -6.22 -11.04 -0.09
C SER A 131 -6.96 -10.17 0.91
N HIS A 132 -6.43 -10.05 2.12
CA HIS A 132 -6.98 -9.16 3.13
C HIS A 132 -5.88 -8.45 3.92
N ILE A 133 -6.21 -7.26 4.41
CA ILE A 133 -5.38 -6.51 5.34
C ILE A 133 -6.18 -6.33 6.63
N LEU A 134 -5.65 -6.88 7.72
CA LEU A 134 -6.20 -6.69 9.06
C LEU A 134 -5.82 -5.28 9.55
N LYS A 135 -6.81 -4.45 9.87
CA LYS A 135 -6.59 -3.11 10.44
C LYS A 135 -6.37 -3.17 11.94
N ASP A 136 -7.20 -3.96 12.63
CA ASP A 136 -7.13 -4.15 14.07
C ASP A 136 -7.67 -5.54 14.45
N ILE A 137 -6.80 -6.38 15.02
CA ILE A 137 -7.13 -7.74 15.48
C ILE A 137 -8.12 -7.74 16.65
N ARG A 138 -8.26 -6.63 17.38
CA ARG A 138 -9.21 -6.50 18.50
C ARG A 138 -10.65 -6.40 18.00
N THR A 139 -10.85 -5.71 16.89
CA THR A 139 -12.17 -5.49 16.29
C THR A 139 -12.44 -6.47 15.15
N ASN A 140 -11.42 -7.16 14.65
CA ASN A 140 -11.46 -7.94 13.42
C ASN A 140 -11.92 -7.11 12.21
N GLU A 141 -11.62 -5.81 12.23
CA GLU A 141 -11.82 -4.95 11.07
C GLU A 141 -10.74 -5.27 10.02
N ALA A 142 -11.18 -5.61 8.82
CA ALA A 142 -10.31 -5.96 7.71
C ALA A 142 -10.80 -5.37 6.41
N VAL A 143 -9.87 -5.20 5.46
CA VAL A 143 -10.15 -4.79 4.09
C VAL A 143 -9.83 -5.96 3.19
N ARG A 144 -10.81 -6.45 2.42
CA ARG A 144 -10.63 -7.50 1.42
C ARG A 144 -10.40 -6.92 0.04
N TRP A 145 -9.36 -7.42 -0.61
CA TRP A 145 -8.86 -6.95 -1.90
C TRP A 145 -9.04 -8.06 -2.92
N LEU A 146 -9.81 -7.76 -3.97
CA LEU A 146 -9.87 -8.56 -5.17
C LEU A 146 -8.92 -7.94 -6.21
N VAL A 147 -8.01 -8.74 -6.75
CA VAL A 147 -7.12 -8.34 -7.83
C VAL A 147 -7.50 -9.13 -9.08
N LEU A 148 -7.73 -8.42 -10.17
CA LEU A 148 -8.02 -8.99 -11.48
C LEU A 148 -7.09 -8.40 -12.54
N GLU A 149 -6.78 -9.21 -13.54
CA GLU A 149 -5.99 -8.80 -14.70
C GLU A 149 -6.87 -8.59 -15.92
N THR A 150 -6.49 -7.64 -16.78
CA THR A 150 -7.15 -7.38 -18.07
C THR A 150 -6.13 -7.14 -19.18
N GLU A 151 -6.56 -7.30 -20.43
CA GLU A 151 -5.76 -6.91 -21.60
C GLU A 151 -5.80 -5.41 -21.87
N THR A 152 -6.77 -4.68 -21.29
CA THR A 152 -6.87 -3.23 -21.41
C THR A 152 -5.65 -2.55 -20.78
N ASN A 153 -5.10 -1.55 -21.47
CA ASN A 153 -4.07 -0.68 -20.93
C ASN A 153 -4.76 0.49 -20.22
N TYR A 154 -4.52 0.64 -18.91
CA TYR A 154 -5.08 1.71 -18.10
C TYR A 154 -4.07 2.86 -17.84
N GLU A 155 -3.16 3.15 -18.77
CA GLU A 155 -2.41 4.41 -18.77
C GLU A 155 -3.33 5.62 -18.96
N THR A 156 -4.39 5.42 -19.76
CA THR A 156 -5.56 6.31 -19.84
C THR A 156 -6.83 5.51 -19.60
N LEU A 157 -7.95 6.20 -19.35
CA LEU A 157 -9.26 5.55 -19.17
C LEU A 157 -10.32 6.20 -20.06
N GLU A 158 -10.76 5.47 -21.08
CA GLU A 158 -11.88 5.85 -21.92
C GLU A 158 -13.22 5.47 -21.28
N LEU A 159 -14.27 6.23 -21.60
CA LEU A 159 -15.61 5.99 -21.04
C LEU A 159 -16.14 4.58 -21.40
N ALA A 160 -15.80 4.07 -22.59
CA ALA A 160 -16.23 2.74 -23.04
C ALA A 160 -15.60 1.60 -22.20
N GLU A 161 -14.45 1.84 -21.58
CA GLU A 161 -13.74 0.86 -20.74
C GLU A 161 -14.33 0.77 -19.34
N VAL A 162 -15.20 1.71 -18.96
CA VAL A 162 -15.90 1.74 -17.67
C VAL A 162 -17.12 0.82 -17.66
N GLU A 163 -17.71 0.53 -18.81
CA GLU A 163 -18.89 -0.34 -18.91
C GLU A 163 -18.62 -1.76 -18.35
N PRO A 164 -17.53 -2.47 -18.71
CA PRO A 164 -17.18 -3.75 -18.08
C PRO A 164 -16.92 -3.64 -16.58
N VAL A 165 -16.33 -2.54 -16.13
CA VAL A 165 -16.05 -2.27 -14.71
C VAL A 165 -17.36 -2.13 -13.94
N LYS A 166 -18.32 -1.40 -14.49
CA LYS A 166 -19.67 -1.29 -13.92
C LYS A 166 -20.35 -2.67 -13.82
N GLN A 167 -20.28 -3.47 -14.88
CA GLN A 167 -20.87 -4.81 -14.88
C GLN A 167 -20.22 -5.74 -13.85
N LEU A 168 -18.92 -5.59 -13.59
CA LEU A 168 -18.21 -6.29 -12.52
C LEU A 168 -18.72 -5.86 -11.13
N LEU A 169 -18.95 -4.56 -10.92
CA LEU A 169 -19.52 -4.03 -9.68
C LEU A 169 -20.96 -4.53 -9.46
N ASP A 170 -21.78 -4.53 -10.51
CA ASP A 170 -23.15 -5.06 -10.46
C ASP A 170 -23.11 -6.56 -10.10
N LEU A 171 -22.21 -7.35 -10.71
CA LEU A 171 -22.04 -8.76 -10.41
C LEU A 171 -21.62 -9.01 -8.95
N GLN A 172 -20.68 -8.20 -8.42
CA GLN A 172 -20.25 -8.26 -7.03
C GLN A 172 -21.42 -7.97 -6.08
N GLN A 173 -22.21 -6.94 -6.36
CA GLN A 173 -23.34 -6.53 -5.54
C GLN A 173 -24.48 -7.54 -5.57
N GLU A 174 -24.84 -8.05 -6.75
CA GLU A 174 -25.93 -9.02 -6.95
C GLU A 174 -25.67 -10.33 -6.22
N ASN A 175 -24.41 -10.77 -6.17
CA ASN A 175 -24.00 -11.99 -5.48
C ASN A 175 -23.62 -11.77 -4.01
N GLY A 176 -23.63 -10.51 -3.53
CA GLY A 176 -23.37 -10.18 -2.12
C GLY A 176 -21.95 -10.53 -1.67
N ILE A 177 -20.97 -10.43 -2.58
CA ILE A 177 -19.58 -10.80 -2.28
C ILE A 177 -18.97 -9.73 -1.38
N ASP A 178 -18.45 -10.13 -0.22
CA ASP A 178 -17.85 -9.20 0.75
C ASP A 178 -16.43 -8.78 0.31
N ILE A 179 -16.36 -7.74 -0.52
CA ILE A 179 -15.12 -7.15 -1.03
C ILE A 179 -15.12 -5.66 -0.69
N ASN A 180 -13.96 -5.11 -0.34
CA ASN A 180 -13.81 -3.69 -0.05
C ASN A 180 -13.02 -2.95 -1.13
N ARG A 181 -12.10 -3.64 -1.82
CA ARG A 181 -11.27 -3.06 -2.88
C ARG A 181 -11.19 -3.99 -4.07
N ILE A 182 -11.29 -3.41 -5.27
CA ILE A 182 -11.05 -4.11 -6.53
C ILE A 182 -9.90 -3.41 -7.24
N SER A 183 -8.79 -4.11 -7.46
CA SER A 183 -7.67 -3.65 -8.26
C SER A 183 -7.70 -4.31 -9.63
N LEU A 184 -7.75 -3.51 -10.67
CA LEU A 184 -7.69 -3.95 -12.06
C LEU A 184 -6.31 -3.60 -12.61
N VAL A 185 -5.59 -4.61 -13.11
CA VAL A 185 -4.21 -4.45 -13.57
C VAL A 185 -4.10 -4.92 -15.01
N SER A 186 -3.40 -4.16 -15.85
CA SER A 186 -3.10 -4.57 -17.21
C SER A 186 -2.06 -5.69 -17.22
N LYS A 187 -2.23 -6.67 -18.12
CA LYS A 187 -1.21 -7.71 -18.37
C LYS A 187 -0.04 -7.19 -19.20
N GLN A 188 -0.25 -6.12 -19.95
CA GLN A 188 0.70 -5.64 -20.96
C GLN A 188 1.69 -4.63 -20.38
N VAL A 189 1.23 -3.83 -19.42
CA VAL A 189 1.99 -2.79 -18.75
C VAL A 189 1.68 -2.82 -17.26
N GLU A 190 2.57 -2.29 -16.42
CA GLU A 190 2.31 -2.14 -14.97
C GLU A 190 1.37 -0.95 -14.69
N ALA A 191 0.30 -0.82 -15.49
CA ALA A 191 -0.74 0.18 -15.35
C ALA A 191 -2.05 -0.50 -14.93
N GLY A 192 -2.81 0.16 -14.07
CA GLY A 192 -4.03 -0.37 -13.50
C GLY A 192 -4.73 0.72 -12.71
N PHE A 193 -5.80 0.38 -11.99
CA PHE A 193 -6.39 1.25 -10.99
C PHE A 193 -7.09 0.46 -9.90
N THR A 194 -7.32 1.11 -8.76
CA THR A 194 -8.04 0.51 -7.64
C THR A 194 -9.32 1.27 -7.35
N LEU A 195 -10.38 0.51 -7.12
CA LEU A 195 -11.68 0.96 -6.65
C LEU A 195 -11.80 0.70 -5.15
N GLU A 196 -12.14 1.73 -4.38
CA GLU A 196 -12.50 1.60 -2.98
C GLU A 196 -14.01 1.58 -2.84
N LEU A 197 -14.61 0.38 -2.75
CA LEU A 197 -16.06 0.20 -2.79
C LEU A 197 -16.82 0.95 -1.68
N PRO A 198 -16.31 1.04 -0.43
CA PRO A 198 -16.97 1.82 0.62
C PRO A 198 -17.07 3.33 0.34
N GLU A 199 -16.28 3.84 -0.61
CA GLU A 199 -16.29 5.25 -1.01
C GLU A 199 -17.18 5.53 -2.22
N LEU A 200 -17.71 4.49 -2.88
CA LEU A 200 -18.69 4.64 -3.96
C LEU A 200 -20.01 5.14 -3.37
N ASP A 201 -20.48 6.27 -3.88
CA ASP A 201 -21.78 6.81 -3.55
C ASP A 201 -22.88 6.14 -4.40
N LYS A 202 -24.13 6.25 -3.95
CA LYS A 202 -25.29 5.78 -4.75
C LYS A 202 -25.41 6.48 -6.10
N GLU A 203 -24.79 7.65 -6.25
CA GLU A 203 -24.75 8.41 -7.49
C GLU A 203 -23.74 7.79 -8.47
N ASP A 204 -22.69 7.09 -8.02
CA ASP A 204 -21.68 6.46 -8.90
C ASP A 204 -22.19 5.19 -9.66
N GLN A 205 -23.51 5.09 -9.89
CA GLN A 205 -24.19 3.95 -10.52
C GLN A 205 -24.31 4.05 -12.04
N ASN A 206 -24.15 5.23 -12.65
CA ASN A 206 -24.02 5.34 -14.10
C ASN A 206 -22.55 5.40 -14.54
N VAL A 207 -22.32 5.13 -15.83
CA VAL A 207 -20.98 4.94 -16.39
C VAL A 207 -20.16 6.22 -16.32
N GLU A 208 -20.78 7.37 -16.57
CA GLU A 208 -20.13 8.68 -16.53
C GLU A 208 -19.69 9.09 -15.13
N GLU A 209 -20.53 8.87 -14.12
CA GLU A 209 -20.21 9.17 -12.73
C GLU A 209 -19.16 8.19 -12.19
N LEU A 210 -19.24 6.91 -12.56
CA LEU A 210 -18.20 5.93 -12.25
C LEU A 210 -16.86 6.28 -12.91
N HIS A 211 -16.85 6.74 -14.16
CA HIS A 211 -15.63 7.22 -14.84
C HIS A 211 -14.99 8.38 -14.07
N ALA A 212 -15.79 9.38 -13.70
CA ALA A 212 -15.32 10.51 -12.91
C ALA A 212 -14.81 10.08 -11.52
N PHE A 213 -15.48 9.12 -10.88
CA PHE A 213 -15.04 8.52 -9.62
C PHE A 213 -13.67 7.86 -9.75
N ILE A 214 -13.49 6.99 -10.77
CA ILE A 214 -12.24 6.26 -11.00
C ILE A 214 -11.08 7.23 -11.16
N ILE A 215 -11.22 8.25 -12.03
CA ILE A 215 -10.17 9.25 -12.25
C ILE A 215 -9.90 10.06 -10.98
N ARG A 216 -10.93 10.41 -10.21
CA ARG A 216 -10.77 11.15 -8.96
C ARG A 216 -9.94 10.38 -7.93
N LYS A 217 -10.10 9.05 -7.86
CA LYS A 217 -9.36 8.17 -6.95
C LYS A 217 -8.01 7.73 -7.50
N ASN A 218 -7.84 7.81 -8.83
CA ASN A 218 -6.62 7.43 -9.53
C ASN A 218 -6.20 8.57 -10.48
N PRO A 219 -5.74 9.72 -9.96
CA PRO A 219 -5.50 10.91 -10.78
C PRO A 219 -4.43 10.74 -11.86
N TYR A 220 -3.51 9.78 -11.70
CA TYR A 220 -2.48 9.49 -12.70
C TYR A 220 -3.05 9.05 -14.06
N LEU A 221 -4.31 8.61 -14.12
CA LEU A 221 -5.00 8.24 -15.36
C LEU A 221 -5.17 9.40 -16.36
N VAL A 222 -4.88 10.64 -15.96
CA VAL A 222 -4.89 11.80 -16.85
C VAL A 222 -3.49 12.31 -17.20
N ASP A 223 -2.43 11.63 -16.75
CA ASP A 223 -1.06 12.09 -16.92
C ASP A 223 -0.65 12.14 -18.39
N GLU A 224 -0.94 11.09 -19.15
CA GLU A 224 -0.58 11.00 -20.57
C GLU A 224 -1.29 12.10 -21.39
N GLU A 225 -2.58 12.31 -21.15
CA GLU A 225 -3.35 13.41 -21.79
C GLU A 225 -2.73 14.77 -21.44
N MET A 226 -2.41 14.99 -20.16
CA MET A 226 -1.83 16.23 -19.68
C MET A 226 -0.44 16.50 -20.27
N ILE A 227 0.44 15.49 -20.31
CA ILE A 227 1.77 15.58 -20.90
C ILE A 227 1.68 15.88 -22.39
N THR A 228 0.88 15.10 -23.12
CA THR A 228 0.71 15.25 -24.57
C THR A 228 0.19 16.64 -24.93
N ASN A 229 -0.82 17.14 -24.22
CA ASN A 229 -1.40 18.46 -24.48
C ASN A 229 -0.45 19.63 -24.12
N SER A 230 0.52 19.39 -23.25
CA SER A 230 1.44 20.44 -22.77
C SER A 230 2.83 20.38 -23.43
N GLN A 231 3.08 19.36 -24.26
CA GLN A 231 4.40 19.06 -24.83
C GLN A 231 4.99 20.23 -25.64
N ASP A 232 4.17 20.85 -26.49
CA ASP A 232 4.60 21.95 -27.34
C ASP A 232 4.92 23.21 -26.52
N ALA A 233 4.08 23.52 -25.52
CA ALA A 233 4.29 24.64 -24.62
C ALA A 233 5.55 24.43 -23.75
N ALA A 234 5.76 23.21 -23.23
CA ALA A 234 6.96 22.86 -22.49
C ALA A 234 8.22 22.96 -23.38
N THR A 235 8.11 22.58 -24.65
CA THR A 235 9.18 22.70 -25.65
C THR A 235 9.52 24.16 -25.98
N GLN A 236 8.56 25.07 -25.89
CA GLN A 236 8.78 26.51 -26.08
C GLN A 236 9.35 27.18 -24.83
N ALA A 237 8.98 26.71 -23.65
CA ALA A 237 9.43 27.27 -22.37
C ALA A 237 10.85 26.85 -21.99
N LYS A 238 11.36 25.72 -22.50
CA LYS A 238 12.73 25.27 -22.23
C LYS A 238 13.79 26.23 -22.78
N THR A 239 14.94 26.27 -22.12
CA THR A 239 16.12 27.01 -22.57
C THR A 239 17.29 26.05 -22.77
N ASP A 240 18.44 26.56 -23.22
CA ASP A 240 19.68 25.76 -23.25
C ASP A 240 20.21 25.42 -21.84
N ARG A 241 19.52 25.82 -20.76
CA ARG A 241 19.95 25.65 -19.35
C ARG A 241 19.09 24.67 -18.56
N PHE A 242 17.82 24.48 -18.94
CA PHE A 242 16.92 23.53 -18.28
C PHE A 242 15.93 22.91 -19.27
N ARG A 243 15.35 21.78 -18.87
CA ARG A 243 14.29 21.07 -19.59
C ARG A 243 13.30 20.43 -18.63
N PHE A 244 12.07 20.24 -19.10
CA PHE A 244 11.00 19.61 -18.32
C PHE A 244 11.05 18.07 -18.31
N PHE A 245 11.90 17.42 -19.09
CA PHE A 245 11.93 15.95 -19.23
C PHE A 245 13.24 15.38 -18.70
N ASN A 246 13.24 14.11 -18.25
CA ASN A 246 14.47 13.33 -18.11
C ASN A 246 14.75 12.61 -19.44
N GLU A 247 16.01 12.39 -19.83
CA GLU A 247 16.38 11.69 -21.08
C GLU A 247 15.94 10.22 -21.07
N LYS A 248 15.56 9.71 -19.90
CA LYS A 248 15.20 8.33 -19.63
C LYS A 248 13.71 8.14 -19.31
N ASP A 249 12.97 9.23 -19.14
CA ASP A 249 11.58 9.19 -18.67
C ASP A 249 10.78 10.34 -19.29
N ASP A 250 9.84 9.98 -20.15
CA ASP A 250 8.89 10.91 -20.75
C ASP A 250 7.74 11.25 -19.77
N HIS A 251 7.67 10.59 -18.60
CA HIS A 251 6.68 10.84 -17.55
C HIS A 251 7.12 11.93 -16.56
N TRP A 252 7.29 13.14 -17.06
CA TRP A 252 7.80 14.26 -16.27
C TRP A 252 6.74 15.00 -15.45
N MET A 253 5.45 14.76 -15.70
CA MET A 253 4.35 15.27 -14.89
C MET A 253 3.49 14.15 -14.35
N THR A 254 3.06 14.28 -13.10
CA THR A 254 2.11 13.39 -12.45
C THR A 254 1.00 14.19 -11.82
N CYS A 255 -0.23 13.91 -12.19
CA CYS A 255 -1.40 14.51 -11.59
C CYS A 255 -1.61 13.93 -10.20
N GLN A 256 -1.74 14.82 -9.21
CA GLN A 256 -2.01 14.47 -7.82
C GLN A 256 -3.49 14.62 -7.49
N LYS A 257 -4.21 15.49 -8.21
CA LYS A 257 -5.62 15.78 -7.95
C LYS A 257 -6.31 16.33 -9.17
N VAL A 258 -7.54 15.87 -9.41
CA VAL A 258 -8.44 16.39 -10.43
C VAL A 258 -9.60 17.21 -9.85
N ASN A 259 -10.21 18.04 -10.68
CA ASN A 259 -11.48 18.70 -10.36
C ASN A 259 -12.69 17.81 -10.69
N ALA A 260 -13.90 18.34 -10.49
CA ALA A 260 -15.15 17.64 -10.78
C ALA A 260 -15.39 17.28 -12.26
N ARG A 261 -14.57 17.82 -13.18
CA ARG A 261 -14.59 17.49 -14.62
C ARG A 261 -13.45 16.56 -15.01
N SER A 262 -12.83 15.88 -14.05
CA SER A 262 -11.70 14.99 -14.26
C SER A 262 -10.49 15.67 -14.91
N LYS A 263 -10.33 16.99 -14.75
CA LYS A 263 -9.13 17.71 -15.23
C LYS A 263 -8.17 17.98 -14.09
N CYS A 264 -6.88 17.81 -14.36
CA CYS A 264 -5.83 17.98 -13.35
C CYS A 264 -5.80 19.42 -12.82
N ILE A 265 -5.74 19.55 -11.49
CA ILE A 265 -5.66 20.85 -10.80
C ILE A 265 -4.52 20.89 -9.77
N SER A 266 -3.91 19.74 -9.47
CA SER A 266 -2.71 19.64 -8.65
C SER A 266 -1.79 18.68 -9.35
N LEU A 267 -0.58 19.10 -9.67
CA LEU A 267 0.39 18.24 -10.32
C LEU A 267 1.76 18.35 -9.65
N ARG A 268 2.55 17.30 -9.85
CA ARG A 268 3.99 17.30 -9.63
C ARG A 268 4.68 17.30 -10.98
N ALA A 269 5.68 18.14 -11.17
CA ALA A 269 6.50 18.14 -12.37
C ALA A 269 7.99 18.05 -12.03
N THR A 270 8.75 17.36 -12.87
CA THR A 270 10.21 17.31 -12.79
C THR A 270 10.81 18.33 -13.74
N VAL A 271 11.82 19.07 -13.28
CA VAL A 271 12.62 19.96 -14.12
C VAL A 271 14.09 19.65 -13.93
N THR A 272 14.79 19.45 -15.03
CA THR A 272 16.20 19.07 -15.06
C THR A 272 17.02 20.24 -15.59
N PHE A 273 17.86 20.78 -14.72
CA PHE A 273 18.88 21.77 -15.07
C PHE A 273 20.13 21.06 -15.60
N ASN A 274 20.79 21.69 -16.55
CA ASN A 274 22.12 21.27 -16.99
C ASN A 274 23.13 21.41 -15.85
N GLU A 275 24.25 20.71 -15.97
CA GLU A 275 25.28 20.65 -14.92
C GLU A 275 25.66 22.03 -14.39
N GLY A 276 25.47 22.22 -13.08
CA GLY A 276 25.78 23.43 -12.34
C GLY A 276 24.89 24.64 -12.64
N GLN A 277 23.79 24.45 -13.39
CA GLN A 277 22.84 25.53 -13.71
C GLN A 277 21.81 25.75 -12.59
N LEU A 278 21.56 24.75 -11.74
CA LEU A 278 20.75 24.91 -10.51
C LEU A 278 21.64 25.43 -9.37
N SER A 279 22.18 26.63 -9.54
CA SER A 279 23.14 27.23 -8.61
C SER A 279 22.97 28.74 -8.53
N LYS A 280 23.27 29.33 -7.35
CA LYS A 280 23.38 30.79 -7.17
C LYS A 280 24.44 31.42 -8.09
N GLN A 281 25.39 30.64 -8.61
CA GLN A 281 26.38 31.14 -9.57
C GLN A 281 25.81 31.31 -11.00
N ASN A 282 24.64 30.74 -11.31
CA ASN A 282 23.97 30.95 -12.59
C ASN A 282 23.23 32.30 -12.59
N PRO A 283 23.68 33.31 -13.37
CA PRO A 283 23.04 34.63 -13.38
C PRO A 283 21.65 34.64 -14.03
N TYR A 284 21.26 33.55 -14.70
CA TYR A 284 19.97 33.39 -15.37
C TYR A 284 18.98 32.54 -14.56
N LEU A 285 19.37 32.02 -13.38
CA LEU A 285 18.53 31.10 -12.61
C LEU A 285 17.15 31.70 -12.27
N LYS A 286 17.09 32.99 -11.96
CA LYS A 286 15.83 33.69 -11.72
C LYS A 286 14.92 33.64 -12.95
N GLU A 287 15.45 34.02 -14.11
CA GLU A 287 14.71 34.03 -15.37
C GLU A 287 14.23 32.62 -15.74
N ASP A 288 15.08 31.62 -15.53
CA ASP A 288 14.74 30.21 -15.76
C ASP A 288 13.59 29.75 -14.85
N LEU A 289 13.64 30.05 -13.55
CA LEU A 289 12.55 29.73 -12.62
C LEU A 289 11.25 30.47 -12.96
N GLU A 290 11.31 31.74 -13.34
CA GLU A 290 10.14 32.51 -13.77
C GLU A 290 9.53 31.93 -15.06
N ALA A 291 10.35 31.48 -16.01
CA ALA A 291 9.88 30.80 -17.21
C ALA A 291 9.22 29.45 -16.88
N ILE A 292 9.79 28.69 -15.95
CA ILE A 292 9.22 27.44 -15.44
C ILE A 292 7.85 27.69 -14.80
N PHE A 293 7.74 28.70 -13.93
CA PHE A 293 6.48 29.03 -13.26
C PHE A 293 5.42 29.52 -14.27
N GLY A 294 5.82 30.41 -15.17
CA GLY A 294 4.93 30.96 -16.20
C GLY A 294 4.38 29.89 -17.15
N PHE A 295 5.14 28.82 -17.42
CA PHE A 295 4.66 27.68 -18.19
C PHE A 295 3.40 27.04 -17.57
N PHE A 296 3.39 26.80 -16.26
CA PHE A 296 2.23 26.17 -15.61
C PHE A 296 1.02 27.12 -15.52
N GLU A 297 1.25 28.44 -15.45
CA GLU A 297 0.16 29.43 -15.41
C GLU A 297 -0.63 29.50 -16.72
N VAL A 298 0.00 29.13 -17.84
CA VAL A 298 -0.63 29.15 -19.18
C VAL A 298 -1.17 27.78 -19.62
N MET A 299 -1.05 26.75 -18.79
CA MET A 299 -1.65 25.44 -19.05
C MET A 299 -3.19 25.53 -19.04
N GLU A 300 -3.85 24.62 -19.75
CA GLU A 300 -5.31 24.51 -19.77
C GLU A 300 -5.80 23.13 -19.27
N PRO A 301 -6.51 23.07 -18.13
CA PRO A 301 -6.70 24.16 -17.16
C PRO A 301 -5.39 24.49 -16.44
N ALA A 302 -5.27 25.73 -15.98
CA ALA A 302 -4.13 26.12 -15.15
C ALA A 302 -4.22 25.35 -13.82
N PRO A 303 -3.16 24.59 -13.43
CA PRO A 303 -3.13 23.92 -12.15
C PRO A 303 -3.20 24.94 -11.01
N VAL A 304 -3.96 24.59 -9.96
CA VAL A 304 -4.04 25.39 -8.73
C VAL A 304 -2.78 25.20 -7.89
N ASN A 305 -2.25 23.98 -7.85
CA ASN A 305 -1.02 23.65 -7.14
C ASN A 305 -0.04 22.96 -8.10
N VAL A 306 1.22 23.40 -8.06
CA VAL A 306 2.31 22.79 -8.79
C VAL A 306 3.46 22.54 -7.84
N ASP A 307 3.74 21.26 -7.61
CA ASP A 307 4.94 20.84 -6.92
C ASP A 307 6.05 20.59 -7.94
N LEU A 308 7.25 21.10 -7.69
CA LEU A 308 8.39 20.92 -8.57
C LEU A 308 9.46 20.06 -7.94
N LEU A 309 9.97 19.12 -8.71
CA LEU A 309 11.18 18.39 -8.43
C LEU A 309 12.29 18.96 -9.33
N LEU A 310 13.13 19.83 -8.76
CA LEU A 310 14.24 20.45 -9.47
C LEU A 310 15.49 19.58 -9.31
N THR A 311 16.09 19.18 -10.42
CA THR A 311 17.30 18.35 -10.44
C THR A 311 18.41 19.05 -11.18
N ASP A 312 19.65 18.84 -10.75
CA ASP A 312 20.84 19.21 -11.51
C ASP A 312 21.44 17.92 -12.10
N ALA A 313 21.78 17.93 -13.39
CA ALA A 313 22.36 16.77 -14.07
C ALA A 313 23.64 16.24 -13.39
N ALA A 314 24.37 17.08 -12.63
CA ALA A 314 25.54 16.65 -11.87
C ALA A 314 25.20 15.67 -10.75
N TRP A 315 24.05 15.85 -10.08
CA TRP A 315 23.64 15.14 -8.87
C TRP A 315 22.17 14.71 -8.95
N GLU A 316 21.80 13.89 -9.93
CA GLU A 316 20.45 13.28 -10.05
C GLU A 316 19.92 12.62 -8.75
N LYS A 317 20.76 12.46 -7.71
CA LYS A 317 20.45 11.81 -6.44
C LYS A 317 19.86 12.72 -5.36
N ASP A 318 20.07 14.04 -5.43
CA ASP A 318 19.59 15.00 -4.41
C ASP A 318 18.71 16.09 -5.06
N PRO A 319 17.46 15.74 -5.46
CA PRO A 319 16.54 16.71 -6.01
C PRO A 319 16.09 17.73 -4.96
N ILE A 320 15.91 18.98 -5.38
CA ILE A 320 15.24 20.01 -4.60
C ILE A 320 13.74 19.86 -4.84
N TYR A 321 13.00 19.53 -3.79
CA TYR A 321 11.54 19.55 -3.83
C TYR A 321 11.03 20.93 -3.42
N LEU A 322 10.27 21.56 -4.30
CA LEU A 322 9.65 22.87 -4.09
C LEU A 322 8.13 22.73 -4.19
N SER A 323 7.44 22.78 -3.05
CA SER A 323 5.97 22.74 -3.03
C SER A 323 5.35 24.08 -3.46
N SER A 324 4.11 24.04 -3.98
CA SER A 324 3.40 25.29 -4.35
C SER A 324 3.27 26.24 -3.16
N SER A 325 2.93 25.71 -1.98
CA SER A 325 2.78 26.50 -0.74
C SER A 325 4.09 27.13 -0.26
N GLU A 326 5.20 26.42 -0.45
CA GLU A 326 6.52 26.94 -0.10
C GLU A 326 6.92 28.06 -1.06
N ARG A 327 6.72 27.87 -2.36
CA ARG A 327 6.96 28.91 -3.39
C ARG A 327 6.17 30.18 -3.09
N GLU A 328 4.91 30.07 -2.72
CA GLU A 328 4.02 31.20 -2.38
C GLU A 328 4.40 31.90 -1.06
N SER A 329 5.20 31.26 -0.20
CA SER A 329 5.64 31.85 1.07
C SER A 329 6.74 32.90 0.91
N TYR A 330 7.46 32.88 -0.21
CA TYR A 330 8.51 33.85 -0.52
C TYR A 330 7.93 35.07 -1.24
N ALA A 331 8.46 36.26 -0.93
CA ALA A 331 7.99 37.52 -1.54
C ALA A 331 8.50 37.71 -2.98
N SER A 332 9.54 36.96 -3.39
CA SER A 332 10.13 37.02 -4.74
C SER A 332 10.90 35.75 -5.09
N THR A 333 11.14 35.54 -6.39
CA THR A 333 12.02 34.47 -6.90
C THR A 333 13.45 34.60 -6.38
N GLU A 334 13.97 35.82 -6.16
CA GLU A 334 15.28 36.01 -5.53
C GLU A 334 15.34 35.48 -4.10
N GLU A 335 14.33 35.80 -3.29
CA GLU A 335 14.26 35.30 -1.90
C GLU A 335 14.18 33.77 -1.87
N LEU A 336 13.41 33.18 -2.77
CA LEU A 336 13.34 31.73 -2.97
C LEU A 336 14.71 31.14 -3.29
N ILE A 337 15.44 31.69 -4.27
CA ILE A 337 16.79 31.22 -4.64
C ILE A 337 17.73 31.33 -3.44
N ASP A 338 17.61 32.40 -2.65
CA ASP A 338 18.50 32.64 -1.54
C ASP A 338 18.36 31.62 -0.40
N GLU A 339 17.14 31.17 -0.14
CA GLU A 339 16.86 30.14 0.88
C GLU A 339 17.05 28.71 0.34
N LEU A 340 16.63 28.41 -0.90
CA LEU A 340 16.75 27.06 -1.48
C LEU A 340 18.20 26.59 -1.65
N LEU A 341 19.10 27.51 -2.01
CA LEU A 341 20.49 27.20 -2.37
C LEU A 341 21.47 27.74 -1.33
N ARG A 342 21.05 27.78 -0.07
CA ARG A 342 21.87 28.26 1.04
C ARG A 342 23.03 27.29 1.30
N GLU A 343 24.26 27.82 1.23
CA GLU A 343 25.51 27.08 1.51
C GLU A 343 25.57 26.47 2.92
#